data_AF-A0A8J7EBF2-F1
#
_entry.id   AF-A0A8J7EBF2-F1
#
_cell.length_a   1.000
_cell.length_b   1.000
_cell.length_c   1.000
_cell.angle_alpha   90.00
_cell.angle_beta   90.00
_cell.angle_gamma   90.00
#
_symmetry.space_group_name_H-M   'P 1'
#
loop_
_entity.id
_entity.type
_entity.pdbx_description
1 polymer ?
#
loop_
_entity_poly.entity_id
_entity_poly.type
_entity_poly.pdbx_seq_one_letter_code
_entity_poly.pdbx_strand_id
1 'polypeptide(L)'
;MKNIKLSIEKELQHQGICDASGAIALDDQHFVVANDEDNILRIYDSTTSGKPVSWGTHSDAGIDINGYFQNVINKKEADIEGAAQLDGVIYWITSHGRNSEGELRPKRHQFFGNIISADEGGKSIKKVGVSYTQLIEDVLQDERLKYYGFEAAEKLPPKAKGGLNIEGLAATPSGSSGSRVVIV
;
A
#
# COMPACT_ATOMS: atom_id res chain seq x y z
N MET A 1 -1.54 5.78 -34.74
CA MET A 1 -2.00 5.40 -33.38
C MET A 1 -3.38 4.80 -33.53
N LYS A 2 -3.65 3.61 -32.94
CA LYS A 2 -5.01 3.05 -32.93
C LYS A 2 -5.85 3.87 -31.95
N ASN A 3 -7.05 4.29 -32.36
CA ASN A 3 -8.01 4.89 -31.44
C ASN A 3 -8.53 3.81 -30.49
N ILE A 4 -8.05 3.82 -29.25
CA ILE A 4 -8.63 3.01 -28.17
C ILE A 4 -9.84 3.77 -27.66
N LYS A 5 -11.02 3.13 -27.70
CA LYS A 5 -12.24 3.67 -27.10
C LYS A 5 -12.48 2.89 -25.80
N LEU A 6 -12.45 3.60 -24.68
CA LEU A 6 -12.81 3.04 -23.37
C LEU A 6 -14.28 3.35 -23.09
N SER A 7 -15.04 2.34 -22.67
CA SER A 7 -16.39 2.47 -22.14
C SER A 7 -16.43 1.90 -20.73
N ILE A 8 -17.26 2.49 -19.88
CA ILE A 8 -17.61 1.90 -18.59
C ILE A 8 -18.71 0.88 -18.87
N GLU A 9 -18.38 -0.40 -18.74
CA GLU A 9 -19.36 -1.49 -18.91
C GLU A 9 -20.27 -1.61 -17.68
N LYS A 10 -19.70 -1.46 -16.48
CA LYS A 10 -20.41 -1.55 -15.20
C LYS A 10 -19.66 -0.76 -14.13
N GLU A 11 -20.42 -0.06 -13.29
CA GLU A 11 -19.91 0.53 -12.05
C GLU A 11 -20.24 -0.40 -10.87
N LEU A 12 -19.24 -0.65 -10.02
CA LEU A 12 -19.40 -1.38 -8.76
C LEU A 12 -19.17 -0.43 -7.59
N GLN A 13 -20.00 -0.55 -6.56
CA GLN A 13 -19.96 0.30 -5.37
C GLN A 13 -19.69 -0.56 -4.14
N HIS A 14 -18.57 -0.29 -3.49
CA HIS A 14 -18.14 -1.00 -2.29
C HIS A 14 -18.29 -0.11 -1.05
N GLN A 15 -18.73 -0.70 0.07
CA GLN A 15 -19.09 0.02 1.29
C GLN A 15 -18.26 -0.45 2.49
N GLY A 16 -18.32 0.28 3.61
CA GLY A 16 -17.66 -0.12 4.86
C GLY A 16 -16.18 0.24 4.95
N ILE A 17 -15.70 1.06 4.02
CA ILE A 17 -14.39 1.71 4.00
C ILE A 17 -14.58 3.17 3.59
N CYS A 18 -13.78 4.06 4.15
CA CYS A 18 -13.62 5.44 3.70
C CYS A 18 -12.18 5.62 3.24
N ASP A 19 -11.95 6.52 2.29
CA ASP A 19 -10.61 6.94 1.87
C ASP A 19 -9.71 5.76 1.44
N ALA A 20 -10.28 4.87 0.61
CA ALA A 20 -9.54 3.76 0.02
C ALA A 20 -8.37 4.25 -0.83
N SER A 21 -7.17 3.75 -0.53
CA SER A 21 -5.90 4.30 -1.04
C SER A 21 -5.03 3.26 -1.74
N GLY A 22 -5.13 1.98 -1.36
CA GLY A 22 -4.38 0.89 -2.00
C GLY A 22 -5.24 -0.34 -2.27
N ALA A 23 -5.09 -0.98 -3.43
CA ALA A 23 -5.83 -2.19 -3.77
C ALA A 23 -5.03 -3.17 -4.64
N ILE A 24 -5.23 -4.48 -4.42
CA ILE A 24 -4.58 -5.56 -5.17
C ILE A 24 -5.59 -6.70 -5.40
N ALA A 25 -5.61 -7.23 -6.62
CA ALA A 25 -6.36 -8.45 -6.93
C ALA A 25 -5.77 -9.64 -6.16
N LEU A 26 -6.63 -10.40 -5.47
CA LEU A 26 -6.23 -11.64 -4.79
C LEU A 26 -6.43 -12.86 -5.69
N ASP A 27 -7.51 -12.86 -6.46
CA ASP A 27 -7.84 -13.81 -7.51
C ASP A 27 -8.84 -13.17 -8.50
N ASP A 28 -9.37 -13.96 -9.44
CA ASP A 28 -10.29 -13.47 -10.48
C ASP A 28 -11.60 -12.90 -9.94
N GLN A 29 -11.93 -13.15 -8.67
CA GLN A 29 -13.20 -12.77 -8.07
C GLN A 29 -13.05 -11.84 -6.87
N HIS A 30 -11.85 -11.67 -6.32
CA HIS A 30 -11.64 -10.89 -5.10
C HIS A 30 -10.46 -9.94 -5.20
N PHE A 31 -10.56 -8.83 -4.50
CA PHE A 31 -9.46 -7.89 -4.30
C PHE A 31 -9.40 -7.44 -2.85
N VAL A 32 -8.19 -7.16 -2.38
CA VAL A 32 -7.92 -6.61 -1.05
C VAL A 32 -7.70 -5.11 -1.16
N VAL A 33 -8.20 -4.36 -0.20
CA VAL A 33 -8.17 -2.90 -0.14
C VAL A 33 -7.66 -2.44 1.22
N ALA A 34 -6.81 -1.43 1.22
CA ALA A 34 -6.37 -0.66 2.37
C ALA A 34 -6.90 0.79 2.30
N ASN A 35 -6.86 1.48 3.43
CA ASN A 35 -7.12 2.91 3.54
C ASN A 35 -6.12 3.58 4.49
N ASP A 36 -6.20 4.90 4.56
CA ASP A 36 -5.45 5.76 5.48
C ASP A 36 -6.06 5.82 6.89
N GLU A 37 -7.36 5.57 7.05
CA GLU A 37 -8.08 5.73 8.33
C GLU A 37 -7.94 4.56 9.34
N ASP A 38 -7.47 3.37 8.96
CA ASP A 38 -7.23 2.28 9.90
C ASP A 38 -6.19 1.23 9.44
N ASN A 39 -5.91 0.26 10.31
CA ASN A 39 -4.97 -0.84 10.07
C ASN A 39 -5.70 -2.15 9.72
N ILE A 40 -6.80 -2.09 8.97
CA ILE A 40 -7.60 -3.25 8.56
C ILE A 40 -7.60 -3.40 7.03
N LEU A 41 -7.04 -4.51 6.55
CA LEU A 41 -7.16 -4.85 5.13
C LEU A 41 -8.51 -5.53 4.87
N ARG A 42 -9.32 -4.97 3.99
CA ARG A 42 -10.68 -5.45 3.67
C ARG A 42 -10.69 -6.16 2.33
N ILE A 43 -11.51 -7.20 2.20
CA ILE A 43 -11.61 -7.99 0.96
C ILE A 43 -13.01 -7.80 0.36
N TYR A 44 -13.08 -7.54 -0.93
CA TYR A 44 -14.32 -7.30 -1.66
C TYR A 44 -14.45 -8.24 -2.86
N ASP A 45 -15.70 -8.51 -3.24
CA ASP A 45 -16.04 -9.20 -4.48
C ASP A 45 -15.85 -8.24 -5.67
N SER A 46 -15.14 -8.67 -6.71
CA SER A 46 -14.82 -7.87 -7.90
C SER A 46 -15.93 -7.83 -8.96
N THR A 47 -17.01 -8.58 -8.75
CA THR A 47 -18.10 -8.77 -9.73
C THR A 47 -19.41 -8.14 -9.27
N THR A 48 -19.56 -7.90 -7.97
CA THR A 48 -20.77 -7.40 -7.33
C THR A 48 -20.49 -6.27 -6.33
N SER A 49 -21.39 -5.29 -6.29
CA SER A 49 -21.35 -4.21 -5.30
C SER A 49 -21.66 -4.78 -3.91
N GLY A 50 -21.05 -4.23 -2.85
CA GLY A 50 -21.35 -4.71 -1.51
C GLY A 50 -20.36 -4.30 -0.42
N LYS A 51 -20.61 -4.87 0.76
CA LYS A 51 -19.72 -4.80 1.93
C LYS A 51 -18.53 -5.76 1.76
N PRO A 52 -17.50 -5.68 2.64
CA PRO A 52 -16.45 -6.68 2.64
C PRO A 52 -17.00 -8.09 2.78
N VAL A 53 -16.27 -9.07 2.24
CA VAL A 53 -16.62 -10.48 2.24
C VAL A 53 -15.56 -11.30 2.97
N SER A 54 -15.95 -12.47 3.46
CA SER A 54 -14.98 -13.45 3.96
C SER A 54 -14.20 -14.06 2.79
N TRP A 55 -12.91 -14.33 3.01
CA TRP A 55 -12.05 -14.95 2.01
C TRP A 55 -11.02 -15.87 2.67
N GLY A 56 -11.08 -17.16 2.34
CA GLY A 56 -10.24 -18.17 2.98
C GLY A 56 -10.43 -18.19 4.50
N THR A 57 -9.36 -18.02 5.26
CA THR A 57 -9.40 -17.98 6.73
C THR A 57 -9.81 -16.62 7.32
N HIS A 58 -10.01 -15.60 6.48
CA HIS A 58 -10.29 -14.23 6.91
C HIS A 58 -11.79 -13.94 6.82
N SER A 59 -12.36 -13.39 7.89
CA SER A 59 -13.78 -13.01 7.90
C SER A 59 -14.03 -11.68 7.18
N ASP A 60 -15.30 -11.33 7.03
CA ASP A 60 -15.76 -10.04 6.50
C ASP A 60 -15.41 -8.83 7.40
N ALA A 61 -14.89 -9.07 8.60
CA ALA A 61 -14.31 -8.02 9.44
C ALA A 61 -12.97 -7.50 8.89
N GLY A 62 -12.35 -8.19 7.94
CA GLY A 62 -11.03 -7.86 7.40
C GLY A 62 -9.89 -8.40 8.25
N ILE A 63 -8.68 -8.00 7.87
CA ILE A 63 -7.42 -8.48 8.45
C ILE A 63 -6.81 -7.37 9.29
N ASP A 64 -6.80 -7.55 10.61
CA ASP A 64 -6.13 -6.63 11.54
C ASP A 64 -4.61 -6.78 11.43
N ILE A 65 -3.94 -5.73 10.97
CA ILE A 65 -2.48 -5.68 10.79
C ILE A 65 -1.77 -4.81 11.83
N ASN A 66 -2.44 -4.41 12.93
CA ASN A 66 -1.78 -3.64 14.01
C ASN A 66 -0.52 -4.36 14.54
N GLY A 67 -0.52 -5.70 14.56
CA GLY A 67 0.63 -6.51 14.97
C GLY A 67 1.82 -6.47 13.99
N TYR A 68 1.72 -5.79 12.85
CA TYR A 68 2.80 -5.76 11.85
C TYR A 68 3.87 -4.71 12.20
N PHE A 69 3.49 -3.68 12.96
CA PHE A 69 4.28 -2.48 13.16
C PHE A 69 4.83 -2.44 14.60
N GLN A 70 6.16 -2.44 14.73
CA GLN A 70 6.81 -2.47 16.05
C GLN A 70 6.75 -1.12 16.78
N ASN A 71 6.63 -0.03 16.01
CA ASN A 71 6.70 1.37 16.47
C ASN A 71 5.35 2.11 16.43
N VAL A 72 4.29 1.50 15.88
CA VAL A 72 2.92 2.04 15.91
C VAL A 72 2.24 1.60 17.21
N ILE A 73 2.43 2.41 18.25
CA ILE A 73 1.87 2.18 19.59
C ILE A 73 0.45 2.79 19.65
N ASN A 74 -0.48 2.10 20.31
CA ASN A 74 -1.88 2.51 20.61
C ASN A 74 -2.88 2.50 19.44
N LYS A 75 -2.76 1.58 18.46
CA LYS A 75 -3.72 1.43 17.36
C LYS A 75 -3.97 2.71 16.54
N LYS A 76 -2.98 3.60 16.48
CA LYS A 76 -3.03 4.70 15.51
C LYS A 76 -2.91 4.11 14.10
N GLU A 77 -3.65 4.66 13.15
CA GLU A 77 -3.56 4.28 11.75
C GLU A 77 -2.13 4.43 11.23
N ALA A 78 -1.74 3.50 10.36
CA ALA A 78 -0.44 3.53 9.73
C ALA A 78 -0.42 4.46 8.52
N ASP A 79 -1.59 4.96 8.07
CA ASP A 79 -1.72 5.83 6.89
C ASP A 79 -1.33 5.02 5.64
N ILE A 80 -2.00 3.90 5.34
CA ILE A 80 -1.63 3.02 4.21
C ILE A 80 -2.08 3.70 2.93
N GLU A 81 -1.20 3.84 1.95
CA GLU A 81 -1.41 4.74 0.82
C GLU A 81 -1.27 4.08 -0.55
N GLY A 82 -0.64 2.91 -0.61
CA GLY A 82 -0.37 2.28 -1.89
C GLY A 82 0.00 0.82 -1.78
N ALA A 83 -0.16 0.13 -2.90
CA ALA A 83 0.14 -1.29 -3.01
C ALA A 83 0.70 -1.65 -4.39
N ALA A 84 1.60 -2.61 -4.44
CA ALA A 84 2.06 -3.23 -5.68
C ALA A 84 2.37 -4.71 -5.45
N GLN A 85 2.04 -5.56 -6.42
CA GLN A 85 2.40 -6.98 -6.38
C GLN A 85 3.62 -7.24 -7.26
N LEU A 86 4.61 -7.94 -6.71
CA LEU A 86 5.80 -8.38 -7.42
C LEU A 86 6.21 -9.78 -6.97
N ASP A 87 6.40 -10.68 -7.93
CA ASP A 87 6.91 -12.04 -7.70
C ASP A 87 6.19 -12.79 -6.56
N GLY A 88 4.85 -12.61 -6.48
CA GLY A 88 3.99 -13.26 -5.50
C GLY A 88 3.91 -12.56 -4.14
N VAL A 89 4.67 -11.49 -3.92
CA VAL A 89 4.59 -10.65 -2.72
C VAL A 89 3.77 -9.41 -3.03
N ILE A 90 2.80 -9.12 -2.16
CA ILE A 90 2.04 -7.89 -2.14
C ILE A 90 2.77 -6.92 -1.21
N TYR A 91 3.32 -5.86 -1.78
CA TYR A 91 3.96 -4.79 -1.04
C TYR A 91 2.96 -3.68 -0.77
N TRP A 92 3.03 -3.13 0.43
CA TRP A 92 2.24 -2.00 0.88
C TRP A 92 3.17 -0.89 1.33
N ILE A 93 2.78 0.34 1.05
CA ILE A 93 3.46 1.53 1.56
C ILE A 93 2.45 2.39 2.29
N THR A 94 2.92 3.03 3.34
CA THR A 94 2.21 4.08 4.06
C THR A 94 2.76 5.46 3.72
N SER A 95 2.14 6.53 4.22
CA SER A 95 2.63 7.89 3.98
C SER A 95 4.03 8.10 4.56
N HIS A 96 5.01 8.42 3.71
CA HIS A 96 6.37 8.83 4.11
C HIS A 96 6.59 10.35 3.94
N GLY A 97 5.57 11.12 4.29
CA GLY A 97 5.65 12.57 4.41
C GLY A 97 5.83 13.02 5.86
N ARG A 98 6.13 14.31 6.02
CA ARG A 98 5.90 14.98 7.30
C ARG A 98 4.41 15.20 7.54
N ASN A 99 4.02 15.65 8.73
CA ASN A 99 2.66 16.15 8.92
C ASN A 99 2.46 17.55 8.29
N SER A 100 1.25 18.09 8.39
CA SER A 100 0.89 19.45 7.97
C SER A 100 1.75 20.54 8.61
N GLU A 101 2.32 20.29 9.79
CA GLU A 101 3.20 21.20 10.51
C GLU A 101 4.69 21.04 10.17
N GLY A 102 5.08 20.09 9.32
CA GLY A 102 6.49 19.85 8.96
C GLY A 102 7.29 19.07 10.01
N GLU A 103 6.61 18.38 10.91
CA GLU A 103 7.20 17.48 11.89
C GLU A 103 7.34 16.06 11.33
N LEU A 104 8.47 15.42 11.66
CA LEU A 104 8.72 14.03 11.27
C LEU A 104 7.70 13.08 11.93
N ARG A 105 7.25 12.08 11.18
CA ARG A 105 6.31 11.04 11.64
C ARG A 105 6.88 9.65 11.38
N PRO A 106 8.00 9.27 12.03
CA PRO A 106 8.70 8.02 11.72
C PRO A 106 7.85 6.76 12.01
N LYS A 107 6.78 6.91 12.80
CA LYS A 107 5.81 5.83 13.05
C LYS A 107 4.94 5.51 11.84
N ARG A 108 4.75 6.46 10.91
CA ARG A 108 4.03 6.27 9.64
C ARG A 108 4.93 5.75 8.54
N HIS A 109 6.24 5.67 8.72
CA HIS A 109 7.14 5.16 7.67
C HIS A 109 7.14 3.63 7.75
N GLN A 110 6.22 2.99 7.02
CA GLN A 110 6.07 1.55 6.96
C GLN A 110 6.06 1.09 5.50
N PHE A 111 6.96 0.16 5.20
CA PHE A 111 6.95 -0.57 3.95
C PHE A 111 6.95 -2.06 4.29
N PHE A 112 5.86 -2.76 4.00
CA PHE A 112 5.67 -4.14 4.45
C PHE A 112 5.12 -5.03 3.35
N GLY A 113 5.28 -6.34 3.55
CA GLY A 113 4.91 -7.35 2.56
C GLY A 113 3.91 -8.36 3.09
N ASN A 114 3.05 -8.83 2.20
CA ASN A 114 2.18 -9.96 2.39
C ASN A 114 2.37 -11.00 1.28
N ILE A 115 2.11 -12.26 1.60
CA ILE A 115 1.94 -13.33 0.62
C ILE A 115 0.57 -13.97 0.76
N ILE A 116 0.06 -14.47 -0.35
CA ILE A 116 -1.09 -15.37 -0.36
C ILE A 116 -0.55 -16.79 -0.19
N SER A 117 -0.92 -17.46 0.91
CA SER A 117 -0.66 -18.88 1.10
C SER A 117 -1.94 -19.69 0.97
N ALA A 118 -1.84 -20.92 0.49
CA ALA A 118 -2.93 -21.88 0.52
C ALA A 118 -2.43 -23.19 1.15
N ASP A 119 -3.16 -23.70 2.13
CA ASP A 119 -2.91 -24.99 2.79
C ASP A 119 -4.24 -25.74 2.98
N GLU A 120 -4.23 -26.86 3.71
CA GLU A 120 -5.44 -27.66 3.98
C GLU A 120 -6.55 -26.86 4.70
N GLY A 121 -6.19 -25.80 5.43
CA GLY A 121 -7.11 -24.89 6.10
C GLY A 121 -7.68 -23.79 5.21
N GLY A 122 -7.24 -23.70 3.95
CA GLY A 122 -7.71 -22.73 2.96
C GLY A 122 -6.68 -21.66 2.60
N LYS A 123 -7.13 -20.66 1.84
CA LYS A 123 -6.30 -19.50 1.48
C LYS A 123 -6.17 -18.54 2.67
N SER A 124 -5.04 -17.85 2.77
CA SER A 124 -4.85 -16.79 3.76
C SER A 124 -3.81 -15.78 3.28
N ILE A 125 -3.99 -14.51 3.65
CA ILE A 125 -2.96 -13.48 3.55
C ILE A 125 -2.08 -13.53 4.80
N LYS A 126 -0.77 -13.70 4.63
CA LYS A 126 0.23 -13.78 5.73
C LYS A 126 1.27 -12.69 5.58
N LYS A 127 1.77 -12.14 6.68
CA LYS A 127 2.90 -11.19 6.69
C LYS A 127 4.16 -11.88 6.17
N VAL A 128 4.97 -11.17 5.40
CA VAL A 128 6.36 -11.55 5.10
C VAL A 128 7.31 -10.60 5.81
N GLY A 129 8.30 -11.19 6.49
CA GLY A 129 9.38 -10.43 7.14
C GLY A 129 8.89 -9.43 8.19
N VAL A 130 9.63 -8.33 8.29
CA VAL A 130 9.37 -7.21 9.19
C VAL A 130 9.08 -5.95 8.37
N SER A 131 8.28 -5.04 8.93
CA SER A 131 8.06 -3.74 8.29
C SER A 131 9.36 -2.97 8.20
N TYR A 132 9.66 -2.41 7.04
CA TYR A 132 10.82 -1.58 6.78
C TYR A 132 10.48 -0.11 7.02
N THR A 133 11.33 0.59 7.77
CA THR A 133 11.02 1.96 8.25
C THR A 133 12.08 2.99 7.87
N GLN A 134 13.11 2.59 7.11
CA GLN A 134 14.28 3.42 6.79
C GLN A 134 14.29 3.92 5.34
N LEU A 135 13.13 3.89 4.67
CA LEU A 135 13.06 4.17 3.24
C LEU A 135 13.49 5.60 2.89
N ILE A 136 13.07 6.59 3.70
CA ILE A 136 13.47 7.98 3.49
C ILE A 136 14.96 8.15 3.70
N GLU A 137 15.51 7.54 4.76
CA GLU A 137 16.93 7.56 5.06
C GLU A 137 17.76 6.99 3.90
N ASP A 138 17.33 5.88 3.31
CA ASP A 138 17.99 5.29 2.15
C ASP A 138 17.91 6.18 0.91
N VAL A 139 16.74 6.78 0.64
CA VAL A 139 16.55 7.71 -0.48
C VAL A 139 17.47 8.92 -0.36
N LEU A 140 17.65 9.44 0.86
CA LEU A 140 18.53 10.57 1.14
C LEU A 140 20.02 10.20 1.03
N GLN A 141 20.39 8.96 1.35
CA GLN A 141 21.77 8.48 1.27
C GLN A 141 22.18 8.03 -0.13
N ASP A 142 21.24 7.80 -1.04
CA ASP A 142 21.53 7.37 -2.41
C ASP A 142 22.07 8.52 -3.28
N GLU A 143 23.37 8.46 -3.58
CA GLU A 143 24.07 9.42 -4.45
C GLU A 143 23.39 9.62 -5.82
N ARG A 144 22.70 8.60 -6.34
CA ARG A 144 22.00 8.67 -7.64
C ARG A 144 20.78 9.60 -7.59
N LEU A 145 20.23 9.83 -6.40
CA LEU A 145 19.01 10.59 -6.19
C LEU A 145 19.26 12.04 -5.74
N LYS A 146 20.50 12.42 -5.43
CA LYS A 146 20.85 13.77 -4.96
C LYS A 146 20.38 14.89 -5.88
N TYR A 147 20.37 14.65 -7.19
CA TYR A 147 19.91 15.64 -8.18
C TYR A 147 18.45 16.07 -7.98
N TYR A 148 17.62 15.25 -7.34
CA TYR A 148 16.22 15.58 -7.06
C TYR A 148 16.02 16.48 -5.82
N GLY A 149 17.06 16.73 -5.02
CA GLY A 149 17.00 17.67 -3.90
C GLY A 149 16.15 17.21 -2.71
N PHE A 150 16.00 15.89 -2.51
CA PHE A 150 15.15 15.33 -1.46
C PHE A 150 15.53 15.74 -0.03
N GLU A 151 16.80 16.05 0.25
CA GLU A 151 17.24 16.54 1.56
C GLU A 151 16.56 17.84 1.99
N ALA A 152 16.24 18.72 1.03
CA ALA A 152 15.49 19.94 1.31
C ALA A 152 13.98 19.67 1.34
N ALA A 153 13.49 18.82 0.42
CA ALA A 153 12.08 18.50 0.27
C ALA A 153 11.49 17.76 1.49
N GLU A 154 12.25 16.80 2.04
CA GLU A 154 11.85 16.00 3.21
C GLU A 154 11.55 16.87 4.43
N LYS A 155 12.14 18.07 4.55
CA LYS A 155 11.96 18.96 5.70
C LYS A 155 10.67 19.77 5.66
N LEU A 156 9.92 19.71 4.56
CA LEU A 156 8.73 20.52 4.34
C LEU A 156 7.46 19.70 4.60
N PRO A 157 6.33 20.36 4.93
CA PRO A 157 5.03 19.69 4.90
C PRO A 157 4.75 19.07 3.52
N PRO A 158 4.06 17.93 3.44
CA PRO A 158 3.89 17.17 2.19
C PRO A 158 3.11 17.96 1.13
N LYS A 159 2.18 18.82 1.54
CA LYS A 159 1.39 19.67 0.65
C LYS A 159 2.06 21.02 0.33
N ALA A 160 3.22 21.31 0.92
CA ALA A 160 3.96 22.52 0.60
C ALA A 160 4.64 22.39 -0.77
N LYS A 161 4.86 23.52 -1.44
CA LYS A 161 5.58 23.53 -2.72
C LYS A 161 6.98 22.96 -2.54
N GLY A 162 7.25 21.83 -3.20
CA GLY A 162 8.53 21.12 -3.11
C GLY A 162 8.66 20.21 -1.89
N GLY A 163 7.59 19.96 -1.14
CA GLY A 163 7.58 18.93 -0.09
C GLY A 163 7.70 17.53 -0.68
N LEU A 164 8.35 16.64 0.08
CA LEU A 164 8.42 15.23 -0.25
C LEU A 164 7.27 14.48 0.43
N ASN A 165 6.60 13.65 -0.36
CA ASN A 165 5.70 12.64 0.14
C ASN A 165 5.79 11.42 -0.76
N ILE A 166 5.92 10.24 -0.16
CA ILE A 166 5.95 8.97 -0.89
C ILE A 166 4.74 8.17 -0.43
N GLU A 167 3.86 7.87 -1.38
CA GLU A 167 2.54 7.27 -1.15
C GLU A 167 2.21 6.21 -2.22
N GLY A 168 2.90 6.23 -3.37
CA GLY A 168 2.65 5.30 -4.47
C GLY A 168 3.64 4.14 -4.56
N LEU A 169 3.14 2.98 -5.01
CA LEU A 169 3.95 1.85 -5.45
C LEU A 169 3.52 1.40 -6.85
N ALA A 170 4.47 0.91 -7.64
CA ALA A 170 4.20 0.23 -8.90
C ALA A 170 5.19 -0.92 -9.11
N ALA A 171 4.76 -2.00 -9.75
CA ALA A 171 5.69 -3.02 -10.22
C ALA A 171 6.27 -2.60 -11.58
N THR A 172 7.58 -2.80 -11.79
CA THR A 172 8.16 -2.67 -13.14
C THR A 172 7.61 -3.78 -14.05
N PRO A 173 7.54 -3.57 -15.38
CA PRO A 173 7.27 -4.64 -16.32
C PRO A 173 8.23 -5.82 -16.15
N SER A 174 7.73 -7.05 -16.30
CA SER A 174 8.55 -8.25 -16.29
C SER A 174 9.40 -8.34 -17.57
N GLY A 175 10.73 -8.23 -17.46
CA GLY A 175 11.66 -8.42 -18.58
C GLY A 175 13.07 -7.83 -18.43
N SER A 176 14.09 -8.68 -18.63
CA SER A 176 15.54 -8.44 -18.86
C SER A 176 16.36 -7.51 -17.95
N SER A 177 15.79 -6.81 -16.98
CA SER A 177 16.56 -5.98 -16.04
C SER A 177 16.02 -6.05 -14.60
N GLY A 178 15.58 -7.23 -14.18
CA GLY A 178 15.11 -7.51 -12.81
C GLY A 178 13.80 -6.79 -12.47
N SER A 179 12.75 -7.55 -12.23
CA SER A 179 11.49 -6.98 -11.76
C SER A 179 11.71 -6.29 -10.40
N ARG A 180 11.17 -5.09 -10.20
CA ARG A 180 11.30 -4.28 -8.98
C ARG A 180 9.96 -3.65 -8.61
N VAL A 181 9.80 -3.37 -7.32
CA VAL A 181 8.80 -2.40 -6.87
C VAL A 181 9.45 -1.02 -6.97
N VAL A 182 8.77 -0.13 -7.67
CA VAL A 182 9.13 1.28 -7.84
C VAL A 182 8.24 2.10 -6.94
N ILE A 183 8.87 3.07 -6.30
CA ILE A 183 8.21 4.08 -5.49
C ILE A 183 7.82 5.23 -6.43
N VAL A 184 6.56 5.66 -6.36
CA VAL A 184 5.98 6.67 -7.24
C VAL A 184 5.61 7.93 -6.46
#